data_AF-A0A928E088-F1
#
_entry.id   AF-A0A928E088-F1
#
_cell.length_a   1.000
_cell.length_b   1.000
_cell.length_c   1.000
_cell.angle_alpha   90.00
_cell.angle_beta   90.00
_cell.angle_gamma   90.00
#
_symmetry.space_group_name_H-M   'P 1'
#
loop_
_entity.id
_entity.type
_entity.pdbx_description
1 polymer ?
#
loop_
_entity_poly.entity_id
_entity_poly.type
_entity_poly.pdbx_seq_one_letter_code
_entity_poly.pdbx_strand_id
1 'polypeptide(L)' 'MSKILCLFSLVLSVILMVVFILDLSMKVPFKGESMMFDIVFLTAALVLGVLSVLTFREQ' A
#
# COMPACT_ATOMS: atom_id res chain seq x y z
N MET A 1 -16.65 -13.75 2.22
CA MET A 1 -16.44 -12.32 2.52
C MET A 1 -17.05 -11.50 1.39
N SER A 2 -17.32 -10.21 1.56
CA SER A 2 -17.81 -9.43 0.42
C SER A 2 -16.65 -9.18 -0.54
N LYS A 3 -16.72 -9.69 -1.78
CA LYS A 3 -15.73 -9.45 -2.87
C LYS A 3 -15.38 -7.97 -3.03
N ILE A 4 -16.34 -7.11 -2.73
CA ILE A 4 -16.23 -5.64 -2.75
C ILE A 4 -15.17 -5.13 -1.76
N LEU A 5 -15.12 -5.66 -0.53
CA LEU A 5 -14.15 -5.23 0.49
C LEU A 5 -12.72 -5.66 0.14
N CYS A 6 -12.58 -6.81 -0.54
CA CYS A 6 -11.30 -7.30 -1.04
C CYS A 6 -10.78 -6.40 -2.17
N LEU A 7 -11.63 -6.09 -3.15
CA LEU A 7 -11.29 -5.15 -4.22
C LEU A 7 -10.92 -3.77 -3.68
N PHE A 8 -11.69 -3.26 -2.71
CA PHE A 8 -11.43 -1.96 -2.10
C PHE A 8 -10.07 -1.90 -1.39
N SER A 9 -9.73 -2.93 -0.61
CA SER A 9 -8.43 -3.02 0.06
C SER A 9 -7.27 -3.20 -0.91
N LEU A 10 -7.47 -3.91 -2.02
CA LEU A 10 -6.48 -4.05 -3.09
C LEU A 10 -6.22 -2.70 -3.79
N VAL A 11 -7.27 -1.97 -4.13
CA VAL A 11 -7.16 -0.63 -4.74
C VAL A 11 -6.46 0.35 -3.79
N LEU A 12 -6.83 0.35 -2.50
CA LEU A 12 -6.17 1.18 -1.49
C LEU A 12 -4.69 0.83 -1.32
N SER A 13 -4.33 -0.46 -1.29
CA SER A 13 -2.94 -0.91 -1.22
C SER A 13 -2.12 -0.37 -2.38
N VAL A 14 -2.64 -0.43 -3.61
CA VAL A 14 -1.96 0.10 -4.80
C VAL A 14 -1.79 1.63 -4.71
N ILE A 15 -2.83 2.37 -4.31
CA ILE A 15 -2.75 3.83 -4.17
C ILE A 15 -1.71 4.22 -3.12
N LEU A 16 -1.70 3.56 -1.96
CA LEU A 16 -0.71 3.81 -0.92
C LEU A 16 0.71 3.52 -1.41
N MET A 17 0.90 2.42 -2.16
CA MET A 17 2.20 2.10 -2.74
C MET A 17 2.69 3.19 -3.68
N VAL A 18 1.82 3.69 -4.57
CA VAL A 18 2.15 4.77 -5.50
C VAL A 18 2.52 6.05 -4.75
N VAL A 19 1.75 6.42 -3.72
CA VAL A 19 2.00 7.63 -2.92
C VAL A 19 3.33 7.56 -2.19
N PHE A 20 3.62 6.48 -1.47
CA PHE A 20 4.87 6.33 -0.71
C PHE A 20 6.09 6.14 -1.62
N ILE A 21 5.96 5.49 -2.79
CA ILE A 21 7.04 5.46 -3.79
C ILE A 21 7.32 6.86 -4.35
N LEU A 22 6.26 7.64 -4.64
CA LEU A 22 6.43 9.03 -5.06
C LEU A 22 7.07 9.89 -3.97
N ASP A 23 6.69 9.69 -2.71
CA ASP A 23 7.27 10.42 -1.58
C ASP A 23 8.75 10.09 -1.41
N LEU A 24 9.13 8.81 -1.50
CA LEU A 24 10.52 8.36 -1.45
C LEU A 24 11.37 8.88 -2.63
N SER A 25 10.76 9.04 -3.82
CA SER A 25 11.43 9.52 -5.03
C SER A 25 11.53 11.05 -5.11
N MET A 26 10.47 11.77 -4.72
CA MET A 26 10.38 13.23 -4.85
C MET A 26 10.59 13.99 -3.53
N LYS A 27 10.63 13.33 -2.37
CA LYS A 27 10.76 13.94 -1.01
C LYS A 27 9.72 15.03 -0.71
N VAL A 28 8.55 14.92 -1.33
CA VAL A 28 7.43 15.87 -1.25
C VAL A 28 6.17 15.00 -1.23
N PRO A 29 5.22 15.11 -0.28
CA PRO A 29 5.00 16.05 0.85
C PRO A 29 5.68 15.76 2.21
N PHE A 30 6.18 14.55 2.50
CA PHE A 30 6.90 14.32 3.76
C PHE A 30 8.35 14.72 3.56
N LYS A 31 8.70 15.95 3.97
CA LYS A 31 10.08 16.37 4.26
C LYS A 31 10.75 15.18 4.94
N GLY A 32 11.74 14.54 4.32
CA GLY A 32 12.28 13.22 4.70
C GLY A 32 12.92 13.13 6.09
N GLU A 33 12.20 13.51 7.15
CA GLU A 33 12.55 13.39 8.56
C GLU A 33 12.51 11.93 9.00
N SER A 34 11.67 11.09 8.38
CA SER A 34 11.66 9.65 8.67
C SER A 34 11.45 8.81 7.41
N MET A 35 12.52 8.61 6.64
CA MET A 35 12.58 7.57 5.58
C MET A 35 12.18 6.19 6.11
N MET A 36 12.40 5.92 7.41
CA MET A 36 11.95 4.71 8.08
C MET A 36 10.44 4.53 8.04
N PHE A 37 9.67 5.61 8.21
CA PHE A 37 8.21 5.54 8.19
C PHE A 37 7.68 5.17 6.81
N ASP A 38 8.27 5.78 5.78
CA ASP A 38 7.98 5.53 4.37
C ASP A 38 8.19 4.05 3.99
N ILE A 39 9.35 3.49 4.36
CA ILE A 39 9.72 2.10 4.08
C ILE A 39 8.79 1.12 4.82
N VAL A 40 8.46 1.39 6.08
CA VAL A 40 7.56 0.54 6.87
C VAL A 40 6.16 0.55 6.27
N PHE A 41 5.64 1.72 5.90
CA PHE A 41 4.33 1.83 5.26
C PHE A 41 4.29 1.20 3.88
N LEU A 42 5.35 1.35 3.09
CA LEU A 42 5.48 0.70 1.79
C LEU A 42 5.46 -0.84 1.93
N THR A 43 6.17 -1.37 2.92
CA THR A 43 6.23 -2.81 3.20
C THR A 43 4.86 -3.32 3.67
N ALA A 44 4.18 -2.58 4.55
CA ALA A 44 2.83 -2.91 5.01
C ALA A 44 1.80 -2.89 3.86
N ALA A 45 1.88 -1.89 2.98
CA ALA A 45 1.03 -1.79 1.79
C ALA A 45 1.24 -2.97 0.84
N LEU A 46 2.48 -3.42 0.65
CA LEU A 46 2.83 -4.56 -0.17
C LEU A 46 2.24 -5.87 0.39
N VAL A 47 2.41 -6.10 1.69
CA VAL A 47 1.83 -7.28 2.37
C VAL A 47 0.30 -7.27 2.29
N LEU A 48 -0.34 -6.12 2.52
CA LEU A 48 -1.79 -5.97 2.43
C LEU A 48 -2.29 -6.27 1.00
N GLY A 49 -1.57 -5.82 -0.02
CA GLY A 49 -1.87 -6.10 -1.42
C GLY A 49 -1.78 -7.59 -1.74
N VAL A 50 -0.72 -8.27 -1.29
CA VAL A 50 -0.55 -9.72 -1.48
C VAL A 50 -1.68 -10.50 -0.79
N LEU A 51 -1.97 -10.18 0.48
CA LEU A 51 -3.05 -10.83 1.22
C LEU A 51 -4.42 -10.61 0.57
N SER A 52 -4.66 -9.42 0.04
CA SER A 52 -5.90 -9.11 -0.66
C SER A 52 -5.99 -9.86 -2.00
N VAL A 53 -4.89 -10.02 -2.76
CA VAL A 53 -4.88 -10.85 -3.97
C VAL A 53 -5.12 -12.33 -3.65
N LEU A 54 -4.49 -12.86 -2.60
CA LEU A 54 -4.69 -14.25 -2.17
C LEU A 54 -6.15 -14.49 -1.76
N THR A 55 -6.70 -13.59 -0.94
CA THR A 55 -8.10 -13.64 -0.51
C THR A 55 -9.06 -13.51 -1.69
N PHE A 56 -8.75 -12.65 -2.67
CA PHE A 56 -9.58 -12.50 -3.87
C PHE A 56 -9.62 -13.77 -4.73
N ARG A 57 -8.55 -14.57 -4.73
CA ARG A 57 -8.49 -15.84 -5.44
C ARG A 57 -9.22 -16.98 -4.73
N GLU A 58 -9.37 -16.90 -3.42
CA GLU A 58 -10.12 -17.89 -2.62
C GLU A 58 -11.64 -17.62 -2.60
N GLN A 59 -12.08 -16.42 -2.97
CA GLN A 59 -13.49 -15.93 -2.92
C GLN A 59 -14.24 -16.11 -4.24
#